data_AF-A0A811KAP7-F1
#
_entry.id   AF-A0A811KAP7-F1
#
_cell.length_a   1.000
_cell.length_b   1.000
_cell.length_c   1.000
_cell.angle_alpha   90.00
_cell.angle_beta   90.00
_cell.angle_gamma   90.00
#
_symmetry.space_group_name_H-M   'P 1'
#
loop_
_entity.id
_entity.type
_entity.pdbx_description
1 polymer ?
#
loop_
_entity_poly.entity_id
_entity_poly.type
_entity_poly.pdbx_seq_one_letter_code
_entity_poly.pdbx_strand_id
1 'polypeptide(L)'
;MGHGHHEPFEVPHYTKFSNWDHIPQVVDHAKKLERLGLKDPWIRNFAHRYDPKIGIHQTNWTVLKSFIFVGMKPGLAIAAGVIAIEEAYSYFKKGHTSWGH
;
A
#
# COMPACT_ATOMS: atom_id res chain seq x y z
N MET A 1 6.71 24.90 -41.79
CA MET A 1 6.57 23.48 -41.39
C MET A 1 6.86 23.42 -39.90
N GLY A 2 5.83 23.14 -39.08
CA GLY A 2 5.87 23.34 -37.63
C GLY A 2 6.69 22.26 -36.90
N HIS A 3 7.57 22.70 -36.00
CA HIS A 3 8.35 21.85 -35.11
C HIS A 3 7.43 21.21 -34.06
N GLY A 4 7.33 19.88 -34.08
CA GLY A 4 6.62 19.09 -33.07
C GLY A 4 7.42 19.04 -31.77
N HIS A 5 7.01 19.85 -30.79
CA HIS A 5 7.40 19.67 -29.39
C HIS A 5 6.71 18.42 -28.86
N HIS A 6 7.32 17.24 -29.01
CA HIS A 6 6.90 16.08 -28.25
C HIS A 6 7.29 16.30 -26.78
N GLU A 7 6.29 16.49 -25.92
CA GLU A 7 6.51 16.43 -24.48
C GLU A 7 6.92 14.99 -24.09
N PRO A 8 7.83 14.81 -23.11
CA PRO A 8 8.40 13.50 -22.77
C PRO A 8 7.41 12.55 -22.07
N PHE A 9 6.15 12.95 -21.90
CA PHE A 9 5.09 12.15 -21.31
C PHE A 9 3.75 12.45 -21.99
N GLU A 10 2.90 11.44 -22.07
CA GLU A 10 1.54 11.60 -22.57
C GLU A 10 0.60 11.92 -21.41
N VAL A 11 0.00 13.11 -21.44
CA VAL A 11 -1.02 13.49 -20.45
C VAL A 11 -2.28 12.66 -20.70
N PRO A 12 -2.76 11.86 -19.72
CA PRO A 12 -3.96 11.07 -19.90
C PRO A 12 -5.19 11.98 -20.05
N HIS A 13 -6.14 11.53 -20.87
CA HIS A 13 -7.37 12.28 -21.13
C HIS A 13 -8.13 12.59 -19.82
N TYR A 14 -8.66 13.81 -19.70
CA TYR A 14 -9.26 14.34 -18.47
C TYR A 14 -10.43 13.49 -17.93
N THR A 15 -11.10 12.73 -18.81
CA THR A 15 -12.25 11.89 -18.45
C THR A 15 -11.86 10.75 -17.51
N LYS A 16 -10.58 10.37 -17.44
CA LYS A 16 -10.07 9.30 -16.57
C LYS A 16 -10.49 9.45 -15.10
N PHE A 17 -10.64 10.68 -14.62
CA PHE A 17 -11.01 10.97 -13.22
C PHE A 17 -12.50 11.26 -13.02
N SER A 18 -13.33 11.10 -14.06
CA SER A 18 -14.78 11.39 -13.96
C SER A 18 -15.52 10.37 -13.11
N ASN A 19 -14.99 9.14 -13.01
CA ASN A 19 -15.46 8.12 -12.09
C ASN A 19 -14.76 8.33 -10.74
N TRP A 20 -15.20 9.31 -9.95
CA TRP A 20 -14.68 9.58 -8.60
C TRP A 20 -15.52 8.94 -7.49
N ASP A 21 -16.68 8.40 -7.87
CA ASP A 21 -17.69 7.75 -7.04
C ASP A 21 -17.24 6.41 -6.46
N HIS A 22 -16.21 5.77 -7.05
CA HIS A 22 -15.61 4.58 -6.46
C HIS A 22 -14.70 4.88 -5.25
N ILE A 23 -14.35 6.15 -5.01
CA ILE A 23 -13.44 6.54 -3.94
C ILE A 23 -14.24 6.90 -2.68
N PRO A 24 -14.20 6.09 -1.62
CA PRO A 24 -15.10 6.25 -0.46
C PRO A 24 -14.90 7.61 0.24
N GLN A 25 -13.65 8.07 0.34
CA GLN A 25 -13.29 9.32 1.00
C GLN A 25 -13.88 10.55 0.29
N VAL A 26 -13.90 10.51 -1.05
CA VAL A 26 -14.43 11.59 -1.88
C VAL A 26 -15.96 11.58 -1.85
N VAL A 27 -16.58 10.39 -1.88
CA VAL A 27 -18.03 10.23 -1.73
C VAL A 27 -18.51 10.75 -0.37
N ASP A 28 -17.80 10.44 0.71
CA ASP A 28 -18.16 10.92 2.04
C ASP A 28 -18.03 12.44 2.15
N HIS A 29 -17.03 13.04 1.51
CA HIS A 29 -16.90 14.49 1.41
C HIS A 29 -18.07 15.11 0.64
N ALA A 30 -18.42 14.56 -0.52
CA ALA A 30 -19.57 15.01 -1.31
C ALA A 30 -20.87 14.95 -0.51
N LYS A 31 -21.13 13.84 0.20
CA LYS A 31 -22.30 13.68 1.07
C LYS A 31 -22.33 14.67 2.22
N LYS A 32 -21.18 15.00 2.82
CA LYS A 32 -21.08 16.02 3.88
C LYS A 32 -21.44 17.40 3.34
N LEU A 33 -20.97 17.74 2.15
CA LEU A 33 -21.31 19.01 1.50
C LEU A 33 -22.79 19.06 1.09
N GLU A 34 -23.32 17.96 0.57
CA GLU A 34 -24.72 17.84 0.20
C GLU A 34 -25.66 18.06 1.40
N ARG A 35 -25.29 17.53 2.58
CA ARG A 35 -26.02 17.80 3.84
C ARG A 35 -26.05 19.29 4.21
N LEU A 36 -25.06 20.06 3.75
CA LEU A 36 -25.00 21.51 3.93
C LEU A 36 -25.68 22.26 2.77
N GLY A 37 -26.15 21.56 1.73
CA GLY A 37 -26.69 22.15 0.50
C GLY A 37 -25.61 22.66 -0.45
N LEU A 38 -24.34 22.30 -0.25
CA LEU A 38 -23.21 22.71 -1.08
C LEU A 38 -22.77 21.59 -2.04
N LYS A 39 -22.20 22.00 -3.18
CA LYS A 39 -21.57 21.10 -4.15
C LYS A 39 -20.17 21.61 -4.48
N ASP A 40 -19.18 20.72 -4.43
CA ASP A 40 -17.79 21.03 -4.79
C ASP A 40 -17.58 20.83 -6.30
N PRO A 41 -17.26 21.90 -7.08
CA PRO A 41 -16.99 21.80 -8.51
C PRO A 41 -15.60 21.21 -8.82
N TRP A 42 -14.68 21.21 -7.85
CA TRP A 42 -13.30 20.75 -8.03
C TRP A 42 -13.06 19.31 -7.60
N ILE A 43 -14.11 18.59 -7.20
CA ILE A 43 -14.02 17.23 -6.67
C ILE A 43 -13.28 16.26 -7.61
N ARG A 44 -13.49 16.42 -8.93
CA ARG A 44 -12.81 15.63 -9.97
C ARG A 44 -11.32 15.92 -10.03
N ASN A 45 -10.91 17.16 -9.80
CA ASN A 45 -9.50 17.55 -9.82
C ASN A 45 -8.74 16.85 -8.70
N PHE A 46 -9.35 16.67 -7.52
CA PHE A 46 -8.72 15.99 -6.39
C PHE A 46 -8.90 14.47 -6.38
N ALA A 47 -9.73 13.90 -7.26
CA ALA A 47 -9.99 12.46 -7.29
C ALA A 47 -8.71 11.63 -7.46
N HIS A 48 -7.77 12.06 -8.31
CA HIS A 48 -6.49 11.36 -8.52
C HIS A 48 -5.68 11.21 -7.23
N ARG A 49 -5.78 12.19 -6.33
CA ARG A 49 -5.02 12.21 -5.10
C ARG A 49 -5.51 11.05 -4.21
N TYR A 50 -6.82 10.90 -4.07
CA TYR A 50 -7.48 9.88 -3.25
C TYR A 50 -7.67 8.50 -3.92
N ASP A 51 -7.14 8.30 -5.14
CA ASP A 51 -7.23 7.02 -5.83
C ASP A 51 -6.46 5.93 -5.05
N PRO A 52 -7.12 4.82 -4.65
CA PRO A 52 -6.46 3.71 -3.96
C PRO A 52 -5.25 3.13 -4.70
N LYS A 53 -5.22 3.24 -6.04
CA LYS A 53 -4.13 2.73 -6.88
C LYS A 53 -2.87 3.58 -6.79
N ILE A 54 -3.01 4.86 -6.49
CA ILE A 54 -1.89 5.83 -6.45
C ILE A 54 -1.27 5.86 -5.03
N GLY A 55 -1.98 5.33 -4.02
CA GLY A 55 -1.40 4.96 -2.73
C GLY A 55 -1.11 6.12 -1.77
N ILE A 56 -1.45 7.37 -2.14
CA ILE A 56 -1.13 8.57 -1.34
C ILE A 56 -2.01 8.66 -0.07
N HIS A 57 -3.18 8.02 -0.06
CA HIS A 57 -4.12 8.00 1.09
C HIS A 57 -4.29 6.62 1.70
N GLN A 58 -3.21 5.83 1.73
CA GLN A 58 -3.21 4.67 2.60
C GLN A 58 -3.40 5.13 4.04
N THR A 59 -4.37 4.52 4.73
CA THR A 59 -4.58 4.75 6.16
C THR A 59 -3.26 4.59 6.91
N ASN A 60 -2.94 5.48 7.84
CA ASN A 60 -1.70 5.45 8.64
C ASN A 60 -1.39 4.05 9.20
N TRP A 61 -2.42 3.30 9.57
CA TRP A 61 -2.31 1.93 10.05
C TRP A 61 -1.84 0.92 8.99
N THR A 62 -2.29 1.06 7.74
CA THR A 62 -1.85 0.22 6.61
C THR A 62 -0.38 0.47 6.32
N VAL A 63 0.04 1.74 6.33
CA VAL A 63 1.45 2.13 6.14
C VAL A 63 2.31 1.58 7.27
N LEU A 64 1.88 1.75 8.53
CA LEU A 64 2.60 1.26 9.71
C LEU A 64 2.73 -0.27 9.71
N LYS A 65 1.64 -1.00 9.41
CA LYS A 65 1.68 -2.46 9.27
C LYS A 65 2.61 -2.90 8.16
N SER A 66 2.56 -2.23 7.01
CA SER A 66 3.48 -2.53 5.92
C SER A 66 4.92 -2.33 6.37
N PHE A 67 5.24 -1.22 7.02
CA PHE A 67 6.60 -0.94 7.48
C PHE A 67 7.12 -1.96 8.50
N ILE A 68 6.31 -2.33 9.50
CA ILE A 68 6.71 -3.26 10.56
C ILE A 68 6.79 -4.71 10.04
N PHE A 69 5.83 -5.12 9.19
CA PHE A 69 5.66 -6.53 8.84
C PHE A 69 6.19 -6.93 7.46
N VAL A 70 6.71 -5.99 6.63
CA VAL A 70 7.22 -6.32 5.28
C VAL A 70 8.30 -7.40 5.32
N GLY A 71 9.14 -7.41 6.37
CA GLY A 71 10.22 -8.37 6.55
C GLY A 71 9.89 -9.59 7.40
N MET A 72 8.67 -9.67 7.97
CA MET A 72 8.36 -10.70 8.97
C MET A 72 8.37 -12.11 8.38
N LYS A 73 7.83 -12.31 7.17
CA LYS A 73 7.79 -13.63 6.51
C LYS A 73 9.18 -14.19 6.21
N PRO A 74 10.08 -13.47 5.48
CA PRO A 74 11.42 -13.97 5.25
C PRO A 74 12.23 -14.06 6.55
N GLY A 75 12.06 -13.12 7.49
CA GLY A 75 12.72 -13.16 8.79
C GLY A 75 12.36 -14.42 9.60
N LEU A 76 11.08 -14.79 9.64
CA LEU A 76 10.62 -15.99 10.33
C LEU A 76 11.16 -17.27 9.69
N ALA A 77 11.22 -17.31 8.35
CA ALA A 77 11.78 -18.45 7.62
C ALA A 77 13.29 -18.64 7.92
N ILE A 78 14.05 -17.54 7.96
CA ILE A 78 15.47 -17.59 8.32
C ILE A 78 15.64 -18.03 9.76
N ALA A 79 14.88 -17.46 10.70
CA ALA A 79 14.96 -17.83 12.12
C ALA A 79 14.65 -19.32 12.34
N ALA A 80 13.59 -19.83 11.73
CA ALA A 80 13.24 -21.24 11.79
C ALA A 80 14.32 -22.14 11.17
N GLY A 81 14.92 -21.72 10.06
CA GLY A 81 16.03 -22.43 9.43
C GLY A 81 17.27 -22.51 10.32
N VAL A 82 17.64 -21.40 10.97
CA VAL A 82 18.76 -21.36 11.92
C VAL A 82 18.50 -22.28 13.10
N ILE A 83 17.32 -22.20 13.73
CA ILE A 83 16.94 -23.07 14.85
C ILE A 83 17.01 -24.55 14.44
N ALA A 84 16.49 -24.91 13.26
CA ALA A 84 16.53 -26.29 12.78
C ALA A 84 17.97 -26.79 12.59
N ILE A 85 18.87 -25.96 12.06
CA ILE A 85 20.30 -26.31 11.89
C ILE A 85 20.98 -26.49 13.24
N GLU A 86 20.76 -25.55 14.18
CA GLU A 86 21.35 -25.60 15.52
C GLU A 86 20.90 -26.83 16.29
N GLU A 87 19.60 -27.16 16.26
CA GLU A 87 19.06 -28.33 16.94
C GLU A 87 19.53 -29.63 16.30
N ALA A 88 19.56 -29.71 14.97
CA ALA A 88 20.12 -30.87 14.27
C ALA A 88 21.58 -31.08 14.67
N TYR A 89 22.40 -30.02 14.63
CA TYR A 89 23.81 -30.11 15.04
C TYR A 89 23.98 -30.52 16.51
N SER A 90 23.18 -29.96 17.41
CA SER A 90 23.21 -30.31 18.83
C SER A 90 22.84 -31.78 19.04
N TYR A 91 21.79 -32.27 18.36
CA TYR A 91 21.39 -33.67 18.44
C TYR A 91 22.50 -34.61 17.92
N PHE A 92 23.09 -34.31 16.77
CA PHE A 92 24.19 -35.12 16.22
C PHE A 92 25.43 -35.17 17.11
N LYS A 93 25.77 -34.06 17.78
CA LYS A 93 27.02 -33.96 18.54
C LYS A 93 26.87 -34.33 20.02
N LYS A 94 25.75 -33.97 20.64
CA LYS A 94 25.52 -34.08 22.09
C LYS A 94 24.45 -35.12 22.44
N GLY A 95 23.75 -35.69 21.45
CA GLY A 95 22.68 -36.69 21.65
C GLY A 95 21.35 -36.11 22.11
N HIS A 96 21.29 -34.81 22.42
CA HIS A 96 20.10 -34.13 22.92
C HIS A 96 19.95 -32.73 22.32
N THR A 97 18.69 -32.33 22.13
CA THR A 97 18.28 -30.98 21.72
C THR A 97 18.32 -30.02 22.90
N SER A 98 18.40 -28.71 22.66
CA SER A 98 18.46 -27.70 23.73
C SER A 98 17.21 -27.67 24.64
N TRP A 99 16.11 -28.24 24.15
CA TRP A 99 14.82 -28.36 24.84
C TRP A 99 14.69 -29.57 25.76
N GLY A 100 15.65 -30.51 25.72
CA GLY A 100 15.68 -31.69 26.58
C GLY A 100 16.58 -31.44 27.78
N HIS A 101 15.96 -31.14 28.93
CA HIS A 101 16.62 -31.22 30.24
C HIS A 101 16.90 -32.68 30.63
#